data_AF-A0A1V1PVD7-F1
#
_entry.id   AF-A0A1V1PVD7-F1
#
_cell.length_a   1.000
_cell.length_b   1.000
_cell.length_c   1.000
_cell.angle_alpha   90.00
_cell.angle_beta   90.00
_cell.angle_gamma   90.00
#
_symmetry.space_group_name_H-M   'P 1'
#
loop_
_entity.id
_entity.type
_entity.pdbx_description
1 polymer ?
#
loop_
_entity_poly.entity_id
_entity_poly.type
_entity_poly.pdbx_seq_one_letter_code
_entity_poly.pdbx_strand_id
1 'polypeptide(L)'
;MAFDAPMGSFVSVQTPEVAGEQPFASNFRKSERLVVLGGASAAGALGGLFVALALGRIDLWMVLLLSAPVFALSFHFTRETLADALYRDAYGCAVAAGAHAMALLAWPITALFAPLNAIVFWSAPIAAITALALLSMCWTGGSRAIYRTCAQGALVAMIAVQQGTLLMLG
;
A
#
# COMPACT_ATOMS: atom_id res chain seq x y z
N MET A 1 11.17 -71.93 -8.27
CA MET A 1 11.40 -71.11 -7.07
C MET A 1 11.11 -69.67 -7.49
N ALA A 2 9.88 -69.15 -7.49
CA ALA A 2 8.91 -68.97 -6.41
C ALA A 2 9.46 -68.14 -5.25
N PHE A 3 9.31 -66.82 -5.33
CA PHE A 3 9.29 -65.89 -4.20
C PHE A 3 8.28 -64.78 -4.53
N ASP A 4 7.01 -65.06 -4.24
CA ASP A 4 5.95 -64.07 -4.08
C ASP A 4 6.14 -63.37 -2.74
N ALA A 5 6.14 -62.03 -2.74
CA ALA A 5 6.00 -61.22 -1.54
C ALA A 5 4.92 -60.15 -1.78
N PRO A 6 3.81 -60.14 -1.02
CA PRO A 6 2.77 -59.12 -1.15
C PRO A 6 3.17 -57.88 -0.34
N MET A 7 3.63 -56.82 -1.02
CA MET A 7 3.81 -55.52 -0.40
C MET A 7 2.51 -54.72 -0.47
N GLY A 8 1.87 -54.62 0.70
CA GLY A 8 1.32 -53.38 1.22
C GLY A 8 0.28 -52.67 0.35
N SER A 9 -1.00 -53.00 0.60
CA SER A 9 -2.12 -52.11 0.36
C SER A 9 -1.83 -50.72 0.95
N PHE A 10 -1.48 -49.76 0.10
CA PHE A 10 -1.47 -48.35 0.44
C PHE A 10 -2.90 -47.93 0.75
N VAL A 11 -3.19 -47.82 2.05
CA VAL A 11 -4.36 -47.08 2.54
C VAL A 11 -4.19 -45.65 2.01
N SER A 12 -4.95 -45.28 0.99
CA SER A 12 -5.05 -43.89 0.57
C SER A 12 -5.66 -43.14 1.74
N VAL A 13 -4.84 -42.37 2.46
CA VAL A 13 -5.35 -41.35 3.37
C VAL A 13 -6.06 -40.33 2.48
N GLN A 14 -7.36 -40.53 2.29
CA GLN A 14 -8.25 -39.49 1.82
C GLN A 14 -8.15 -38.38 2.85
N THR A 15 -7.42 -37.34 2.49
CA THR A 15 -7.46 -36.07 3.19
C THR A 15 -8.93 -35.65 3.24
N PRO A 16 -9.49 -35.34 4.42
CA PRO A 16 -10.87 -34.92 4.50
C PRO A 16 -11.04 -33.71 3.58
N GLU A 17 -11.94 -33.85 2.62
CA GLU A 17 -12.46 -32.79 1.78
C GLU A 17 -13.06 -31.75 2.72
N VAL A 18 -12.24 -30.78 3.12
CA VAL A 18 -12.67 -29.65 3.94
C VAL A 18 -13.72 -28.93 3.12
N ALA A 19 -14.95 -29.03 3.61
CA ALA A 19 -16.12 -28.41 3.05
C ALA A 19 -15.84 -26.94 2.68
N GLY A 20 -15.80 -26.66 1.38
CA GLY A 20 -16.18 -25.38 0.82
C GLY A 20 -15.53 -24.14 1.43
N GLU A 21 -14.22 -24.13 1.67
CA GLU A 21 -13.50 -22.87 1.75
C GLU A 21 -13.36 -22.36 0.31
N GLN A 22 -14.42 -21.73 -0.19
CA GLN A 22 -14.35 -20.89 -1.39
C GLN A 22 -13.15 -19.98 -1.14
N PRO A 23 -12.04 -20.10 -1.90
CA PRO A 23 -10.97 -19.14 -1.74
C PRO A 23 -11.63 -17.80 -2.03
N PHE A 24 -11.58 -16.86 -1.08
CA PHE A 24 -11.89 -15.45 -1.33
C PHE A 24 -10.87 -14.84 -2.31
N ALA A 25 -10.54 -15.53 -3.39
CA ALA A 25 -10.02 -15.00 -4.63
C ALA A 25 -11.15 -14.22 -5.31
N SER A 26 -11.67 -13.20 -4.61
CA SER A 26 -12.49 -12.18 -5.23
C SER A 26 -11.59 -11.44 -6.21
N ASN A 27 -11.68 -11.82 -7.48
CA ASN A 27 -11.06 -11.09 -8.56
C ASN A 27 -11.77 -9.73 -8.66
N PHE A 28 -11.31 -8.75 -7.89
CA PHE A 28 -11.83 -7.39 -7.96
C PHE A 28 -11.72 -6.88 -9.39
N ARG A 29 -12.81 -6.32 -9.91
CA ARG A 29 -12.80 -5.59 -11.18
C ARG A 29 -11.91 -4.35 -11.02
N LYS A 30 -11.30 -3.88 -12.11
CA LYS A 30 -10.43 -2.69 -12.09
C LYS A 30 -11.10 -1.47 -11.44
N SER A 31 -12.39 -1.27 -11.70
CA SER A 31 -13.19 -0.19 -11.09
C SER A 31 -13.37 -0.36 -9.58
N GLU A 32 -13.60 -1.59 -9.10
CA GLU A 32 -13.77 -1.86 -7.66
C GLU A 32 -12.49 -1.56 -6.89
N ARG A 33 -11.32 -1.86 -7.47
CA ARG A 33 -10.02 -1.56 -6.85
C ARG A 33 -9.81 -0.06 -6.65
N LEU A 34 -10.20 0.74 -7.65
CA LEU A 34 -10.13 2.20 -7.55
C LEU A 34 -11.11 2.74 -6.50
N VAL A 35 -12.30 2.16 -6.39
CA VAL A 35 -13.29 2.54 -5.35
C VAL A 35 -12.76 2.19 -3.95
N VAL A 36 -12.18 1.00 -3.76
CA VAL A 36 -11.62 0.60 -2.46
C VAL A 36 -10.40 1.45 -2.11
N LEU A 37 -9.52 1.71 -3.08
CA LEU A 37 -8.37 2.61 -2.88
C LEU A 37 -8.83 4.03 -2.53
N GLY A 38 -9.81 4.57 -3.28
CA GLY A 38 -10.38 5.89 -3.03
C GLY A 38 -11.04 5.98 -1.65
N GLY A 39 -11.79 4.94 -1.26
CA GLY A 39 -12.40 4.86 0.07
C GLY A 39 -11.37 4.77 1.19
N ALA A 40 -10.32 3.97 1.02
CA ALA A 40 -9.22 3.87 1.98
C ALA A 40 -8.44 5.20 2.10
N SER A 41 -8.15 5.86 0.97
CA SER A 41 -7.53 7.19 0.95
C SER A 41 -8.43 8.24 1.60
N ALA A 42 -9.74 8.23 1.36
CA ALA A 42 -10.67 9.15 2.01
C ALA A 42 -10.73 8.93 3.54
N ALA A 43 -10.77 7.66 3.99
CA ALA A 43 -10.70 7.34 5.41
C ALA A 43 -9.37 7.79 6.04
N GLY A 44 -8.25 7.57 5.35
CA GLY A 44 -6.94 8.07 5.76
C GLY A 44 -6.89 9.59 5.87
N ALA A 45 -7.43 10.30 4.88
CA ALA A 45 -7.54 11.76 4.88
C ALA A 45 -8.33 12.28 6.09
N LEU A 46 -9.48 11.67 6.41
CA LEU A 46 -10.26 12.00 7.61
C LEU A 46 -9.46 11.76 8.89
N GLY A 47 -8.72 10.65 8.96
CA GLY A 47 -7.80 10.37 10.08
C GLY A 47 -6.71 11.44 10.21
N GLY A 48 -6.11 11.86 9.11
CA GLY A 48 -5.08 12.90 9.07
C GLY A 48 -5.62 14.26 9.52
N LEU A 49 -6.83 14.61 9.08
CA LEU A 49 -7.53 15.82 9.51
C LEU A 49 -7.82 15.78 11.01
N PHE A 50 -8.35 14.67 11.52
CA PHE A 50 -8.62 14.52 12.96
C PHE A 50 -7.34 14.66 13.78
N VAL A 51 -6.24 14.02 13.36
CA VAL A 51 -4.93 14.14 14.02
C VAL A 51 -4.40 15.58 13.98
N ALA A 52 -4.53 16.29 12.86
CA ALA A 52 -4.13 17.68 12.76
C ALA A 52 -4.94 18.58 13.71
N LEU A 53 -6.26 18.38 13.81
CA LEU A 53 -7.13 19.12 14.73
C LEU A 53 -6.82 18.81 16.20
N ALA A 54 -6.48 17.55 16.51
CA ALA A 54 -6.18 17.11 17.87
C ALA A 54 -4.81 17.61 18.37
N LEU A 55 -3.78 17.59 17.51
CA LEU A 55 -2.43 18.00 17.86
C LEU A 55 -2.25 19.53 17.84
N GLY A 56 -3.07 20.26 17.07
CA GLY A 56 -2.95 21.70 16.94
C GLY A 56 -1.63 22.11 16.28
N ARG A 57 -1.12 23.30 16.63
CA ARG A 57 0.13 23.83 16.08
C ARG A 57 1.32 23.06 16.65
N ILE A 58 1.99 22.29 15.81
CA ILE A 58 3.19 21.52 16.16
C ILE A 58 4.38 21.97 15.31
N ASP A 59 5.58 21.88 15.90
CA ASP A 59 6.83 22.22 15.22
C ASP A 59 7.11 21.24 14.06
N LEU A 60 7.78 21.72 13.00
CA LEU A 60 8.13 20.94 11.82
C LEU A 60 8.92 19.67 12.17
N TRP A 61 9.85 19.75 13.13
CA TRP A 61 10.62 18.58 13.56
C TRP A 61 9.74 17.51 14.20
N MET A 62 8.74 17.94 14.96
CA MET A 62 7.78 17.04 15.59
C MET A 62 6.90 16.34 14.55
N VAL A 63 6.47 17.08 13.52
CA VAL A 63 5.76 16.52 12.35
C VAL A 63 6.62 15.47 11.65
N LEU A 64 7.90 15.78 11.39
CA LEU A 64 8.81 14.88 10.69
C LEU A 64 9.00 13.58 11.49
N LEU A 65 9.23 13.68 12.81
CA LEU A 65 9.39 12.55 13.71
C LEU A 65 8.12 11.69 13.83
N LEU A 66 6.94 12.32 13.94
CA LEU A 66 5.66 11.60 14.00
C LEU A 66 5.33 10.89 12.67
N SER A 67 5.73 11.47 11.54
CA SER A 67 5.50 10.90 10.22
C SER A 67 6.47 9.76 9.86
N ALA A 68 7.65 9.72 10.48
CA ALA A 68 8.69 8.73 10.21
C ALA A 68 8.20 7.26 10.29
N PRO A 69 7.48 6.80 11.34
CA PRO A 69 6.97 5.43 11.38
C PRO A 69 5.96 5.13 10.27
N VAL A 70 5.16 6.13 9.87
CA VAL A 70 4.17 5.99 8.79
C VAL A 70 4.86 5.86 7.42
N PHE A 71 5.91 6.65 7.19
CA PHE A 71 6.76 6.49 6.01
C PHE A 71 7.46 5.12 6.00
N ALA A 72 8.06 4.71 7.12
CA ALA A 72 8.72 3.40 7.23
C ALA A 72 7.77 2.25 6.92
N LEU A 73 6.54 2.29 7.44
CA LEU A 73 5.51 1.30 7.15
C LEU A 73 5.08 1.32 5.68
N SER A 74 4.93 2.51 5.10
CA SER A 74 4.60 2.67 3.67
C SER A 74 5.71 2.12 2.76
N PHE A 75 6.98 2.35 3.10
CA PHE A 75 8.13 1.75 2.43
C PHE A 75 8.17 0.24 2.56
N HIS A 76 7.87 -0.29 3.76
CA HIS A 76 7.81 -1.72 3.98
C HIS A 76 6.81 -2.40 3.05
N PHE A 77 5.58 -1.86 2.97
CA PHE A 77 4.58 -2.35 2.01
C PHE A 77 5.00 -2.16 0.55
N THR A 78 5.70 -1.07 0.23
CA THR A 78 6.14 -0.80 -1.16
C THR A 78 7.19 -1.81 -1.59
N ARG A 79 8.12 -2.16 -0.69
CA ARG A 79 9.11 -3.22 -0.90
C ARG A 79 8.44 -4.56 -1.15
N GLU A 80 7.45 -4.94 -0.34
CA GLU A 80 6.73 -6.21 -0.54
C GLU A 80 6.01 -6.24 -1.89
N THR A 81 5.33 -5.16 -2.27
CA THR A 81 4.62 -5.06 -3.55
C THR A 81 5.57 -5.04 -4.74
N LEU A 82 6.72 -4.36 -4.62
CA LEU A 82 7.75 -4.35 -5.65
C LEU A 82 8.39 -5.73 -5.84
N ALA A 83 8.73 -6.41 -4.75
CA ALA A 83 9.25 -7.77 -4.81
C ALA A 83 8.25 -8.71 -5.50
N ASP A 84 6.97 -8.66 -5.10
CA ASP A 84 5.92 -9.48 -5.69
C ASP A 84 5.63 -9.13 -7.17
N ALA A 85 5.82 -7.86 -7.58
CA ALA A 85 5.76 -7.47 -9.00
C ALA A 85 6.92 -8.05 -9.81
N LEU A 86 8.14 -8.02 -9.27
CA LEU A 86 9.34 -8.58 -9.91
C LEU A 86 9.28 -10.11 -10.00
N TYR A 87 8.76 -10.79 -8.97
CA TYR A 87 8.57 -12.25 -8.99
C TYR A 87 7.58 -12.73 -10.06
N ARG A 88 6.69 -11.86 -10.55
CA ARG A 88 5.70 -12.18 -11.59
C ARG A 88 6.04 -11.60 -12.96
N ASP A 89 7.25 -11.08 -13.14
CA ASP A 89 7.71 -10.39 -14.37
C ASP A 89 6.76 -9.25 -14.83
N ALA A 90 6.04 -8.63 -13.89
CA ALA A 90 5.09 -7.57 -14.15
C ALA A 90 5.77 -6.20 -14.12
N TYR A 91 6.63 -5.93 -15.11
CA TYR A 91 7.48 -4.73 -15.15
C TYR A 91 6.71 -3.41 -15.03
N GLY A 92 5.50 -3.31 -15.62
CA GLY A 92 4.66 -2.12 -15.49
C GLY A 92 4.28 -1.80 -14.03
N CYS A 93 3.98 -2.83 -13.25
CA CYS A 93 3.70 -2.68 -11.82
C CYS A 93 4.95 -2.44 -10.99
N ALA A 94 6.07 -3.03 -11.39
CA ALA A 94 7.36 -2.75 -10.74
C ALA A 94 7.74 -1.27 -10.90
N VAL A 95 7.56 -0.68 -12.09
CA VAL A 95 7.81 0.75 -12.32
C VAL A 95 6.84 1.62 -11.51
N ALA A 96 5.54 1.28 -11.47
CA ALA A 96 4.58 2.02 -10.66
C ALA A 96 4.91 1.97 -9.14
N ALA A 97 5.28 0.80 -8.63
CA ALA A 97 5.74 0.65 -7.24
C ALA A 97 7.04 1.42 -6.97
N GLY A 98 7.98 1.40 -7.91
CA GLY A 98 9.21 2.18 -7.84
C GLY A 98 8.93 3.69 -7.84
N ALA A 99 8.04 4.17 -8.71
CA ALA A 99 7.62 5.57 -8.73
C ALA A 99 6.96 5.99 -7.41
N HIS A 100 6.16 5.11 -6.81
CA HIS A 100 5.58 5.35 -5.48
C HIS A 100 6.68 5.47 -4.40
N ALA A 101 7.66 4.57 -4.38
CA ALA A 101 8.79 4.63 -3.45
C ALA A 101 9.59 5.94 -3.62
N MET A 102 9.86 6.35 -4.86
CA MET A 102 10.56 7.60 -5.15
C MET A 102 9.75 8.82 -4.71
N ALA A 103 8.43 8.82 -4.90
CA ALA A 103 7.55 9.87 -4.40
C ALA A 103 7.58 9.96 -2.86
N LEU A 104 7.56 8.83 -2.17
CA LEU A 104 7.69 8.78 -0.70
C LEU A 104 9.04 9.30 -0.21
N LEU A 105 10.15 9.05 -0.93
CA LEU A 105 11.48 9.58 -0.58
C LEU A 105 11.61 11.07 -0.90
N ALA A 106 11.02 11.51 -2.02
CA ALA A 106 11.05 12.89 -2.44
C ALA A 106 10.27 13.80 -1.47
N TRP A 107 9.27 13.28 -0.77
CA TRP A 107 8.43 14.07 0.13
C TRP A 107 9.18 14.70 1.32
N PRO A 108 9.89 13.95 2.19
CA PRO A 108 10.65 14.58 3.28
C PRO A 108 11.77 15.49 2.76
N ILE A 109 12.37 15.16 1.61
CA ILE A 109 13.40 15.99 0.98
C ILE A 109 12.80 17.33 0.54
N THR A 110 11.68 17.31 -0.18
CA THR A 110 10.99 18.54 -0.62
C THR A 110 10.47 19.35 0.56
N ALA A 111 9.99 18.70 1.63
CA ALA A 111 9.58 19.37 2.86
C ALA A 111 10.74 20.09 3.57
N LEU A 112 11.97 19.56 3.50
CA LEU A 112 13.16 20.18 4.08
C LEU A 112 13.68 21.38 3.26
N PHE A 113 13.65 21.29 1.93
CA PHE A 113 14.30 22.28 1.06
C PHE A 113 13.36 23.34 0.48
N ALA A 114 12.05 23.07 0.41
CA ALA A 114 11.09 23.97 -0.23
C ALA A 114 9.79 24.15 0.58
N PRO A 115 9.84 24.51 1.88
CA PRO A 115 8.62 24.70 2.68
C PRO A 115 7.75 25.89 2.22
N LEU A 116 8.25 26.74 1.32
CA LEU A 116 7.62 28.02 0.96
C LEU A 116 6.77 28.00 -0.33
N ASN A 117 6.78 26.90 -1.09
CA ASN A 117 5.95 26.80 -2.31
C ASN A 117 4.92 25.69 -2.18
N ALA A 118 3.65 26.09 -1.97
CA ALA A 118 2.52 25.19 -1.84
C ALA A 118 2.39 24.21 -3.02
N ILE A 119 2.71 24.64 -4.25
CA ILE A 119 2.62 23.78 -5.44
C ILE A 119 3.63 22.64 -5.37
N VAL A 120 4.86 22.94 -4.93
CA VAL A 120 5.92 21.94 -4.78
C VAL A 120 5.56 20.97 -3.66
N PHE A 121 4.99 21.46 -2.57
CA PHE A 121 4.54 20.63 -1.46
C PHE A 121 3.48 19.60 -1.87
N TRP A 122 2.48 19.99 -2.67
CA TRP A 122 1.42 19.07 -3.12
C TRP A 122 1.86 18.10 -4.22
N SER A 123 2.98 18.37 -4.89
CA SER A 123 3.45 17.52 -5.99
C SER A 123 3.79 16.08 -5.54
N ALA A 124 4.43 15.93 -4.38
CA ALA A 124 4.83 14.63 -3.84
C ALA A 124 3.63 13.73 -3.46
N PRO A 125 2.63 14.18 -2.68
CA PRO A 125 1.44 13.38 -2.39
C PRO A 125 0.62 13.05 -3.64
N ILE A 126 0.49 13.99 -4.59
CA ILE A 126 -0.20 13.73 -5.86
C ILE A 126 0.54 12.66 -6.65
N ALA A 127 1.87 12.74 -6.76
CA ALA A 127 2.70 11.71 -7.39
C ALA A 127 2.55 10.35 -6.69
N ALA A 128 2.50 10.32 -5.36
CA ALA A 128 2.34 9.09 -4.59
C ALA A 128 0.98 8.42 -4.85
N ILE A 129 -0.13 9.18 -4.83
CA ILE A 129 -1.48 8.66 -5.08
C ILE A 129 -1.67 8.23 -6.53
N THR A 130 -1.14 8.99 -7.49
CA THR A 130 -1.20 8.61 -8.92
C THR A 130 -0.42 7.33 -9.20
N ALA A 131 0.75 7.15 -8.58
CA ALA A 131 1.50 5.90 -8.66
C ALA A 131 0.71 4.70 -8.09
N LEU A 132 -0.01 4.89 -6.98
CA LEU A 132 -0.90 3.85 -6.42
C LEU A 132 -2.10 3.55 -7.33
N ALA A 133 -2.67 4.58 -7.98
CA ALA A 133 -3.74 4.39 -8.95
C ALA A 133 -3.25 3.55 -10.14
N LEU A 134 -2.09 3.88 -10.70
CA LEU A 134 -1.45 3.08 -11.76
C LEU A 134 -1.15 1.65 -11.32
N LEU A 135 -0.63 1.49 -10.10
CA LEU A 135 -0.38 0.19 -9.49
C LEU A 135 -1.67 -0.64 -9.37
N SER A 136 -2.77 -0.03 -8.93
CA SER A 136 -4.07 -0.70 -8.81
C SER A 136 -4.65 -1.16 -10.16
N MET A 137 -4.37 -0.40 -11.23
CA MET A 137 -4.81 -0.68 -12.60
C MET A 137 -3.97 -1.77 -13.28
N CYS A 138 -2.66 -1.77 -13.05
CA CYS A 138 -1.73 -2.72 -13.66
C CYS A 138 -1.74 -4.08 -12.95
N TRP A 139 -2.10 -4.12 -11.66
CA TRP A 139 -1.98 -5.33 -10.86
C TRP A 139 -2.88 -6.45 -11.38
N THR A 140 -2.38 -7.67 -11.45
CA THR A 140 -3.15 -8.85 -11.89
C THR A 140 -3.09 -10.00 -10.87
N GLY A 141 -2.42 -9.81 -9.74
CA GLY A 141 -2.26 -10.82 -8.70
C GLY A 141 -3.39 -10.85 -7.66
N GLY A 142 -3.15 -11.60 -6.57
CA GLY A 142 -4.15 -11.84 -5.53
C GLY A 142 -4.58 -10.61 -4.73
N SER A 143 -5.75 -10.71 -4.09
CA SER A 143 -6.43 -9.63 -3.36
C SER A 143 -5.61 -9.03 -2.22
N ARG A 144 -4.67 -9.79 -1.63
CA ARG A 144 -3.79 -9.32 -0.55
C ARG A 144 -2.99 -8.08 -0.93
N ALA A 145 -2.51 -8.00 -2.17
CA ALA A 145 -1.76 -6.84 -2.63
C ALA A 145 -2.66 -5.61 -2.77
N ILE A 146 -3.94 -5.78 -3.15
CA ILE A 146 -4.90 -4.68 -3.21
C ILE A 146 -5.08 -4.08 -1.80
N TYR A 147 -5.25 -4.91 -0.78
CA TYR A 147 -5.34 -4.41 0.61
C TYR A 147 -4.07 -3.68 1.06
N ARG A 148 -2.88 -4.16 0.68
CA ARG A 148 -1.62 -3.44 0.93
C ARG A 148 -1.59 -2.08 0.23
N THR A 149 -1.96 -2.01 -1.04
CA THR A 149 -2.02 -0.73 -1.79
C THR A 149 -3.06 0.23 -1.21
N CYS A 150 -4.18 -0.28 -0.72
CA CYS A 150 -5.21 0.53 -0.06
C CYS A 150 -4.70 1.06 1.30
N ALA A 151 -4.01 0.23 2.08
CA ALA A 151 -3.36 0.67 3.30
C ALA A 151 -2.33 1.77 3.03
N GLN A 152 -1.48 1.61 2.00
CA GLN A 152 -0.56 2.66 1.56
C GLN A 152 -1.29 3.95 1.16
N GLY A 153 -2.37 3.83 0.39
CA GLY A 153 -3.21 4.97 0.00
C GLY A 153 -3.82 5.69 1.20
N ALA A 154 -4.22 4.96 2.25
CA ALA A 154 -4.71 5.53 3.49
C ALA A 154 -3.61 6.28 4.25
N LEU A 155 -2.42 5.67 4.41
CA LEU A 155 -1.30 6.29 5.12
C LEU A 155 -0.80 7.56 4.41
N VAL A 156 -0.67 7.51 3.08
CA VAL A 156 -0.27 8.66 2.25
C VAL A 156 -1.28 9.79 2.35
N ALA A 157 -2.57 9.49 2.24
CA ALA A 157 -3.63 10.49 2.37
C ALA A 157 -3.69 11.08 3.78
N MET A 158 -3.49 10.25 4.82
CA MET A 158 -3.40 10.69 6.21
C MET A 158 -2.27 11.70 6.40
N ILE A 159 -1.05 11.39 5.96
CA ILE A 159 0.08 12.33 6.06
C ILE A 159 -0.19 13.59 5.24
N ALA A 160 -0.69 13.44 4.01
CA ALA A 160 -0.96 14.57 3.10
C ALA A 160 -1.92 15.58 3.72
N VAL A 161 -3.04 15.08 4.26
CA VAL A 161 -4.03 15.95 4.90
C VAL A 161 -3.55 16.47 6.23
N GLN A 162 -2.85 15.67 7.04
CA GLN A 162 -2.28 16.14 8.29
C GLN A 162 -1.32 17.32 8.06
N GLN A 163 -0.35 17.15 7.16
CA GLN A 163 0.64 18.20 6.85
C GLN A 163 0.02 19.39 6.10
N GLY A 164 -0.88 19.14 5.15
CA GLY A 164 -1.59 20.19 4.42
C GLY A 164 -2.47 21.05 5.33
N THR A 165 -3.14 20.45 6.32
CA THR A 165 -3.93 21.17 7.32
C THR A 165 -3.03 22.05 8.19
N LEU A 166 -1.88 21.54 8.63
CA LEU A 166 -0.92 22.31 9.41
C LEU A 166 -0.36 23.50 8.63
N LEU A 167 -0.15 23.37 7.31
CA LEU A 167 0.23 24.49 6.45
C LEU A 167 -0.86 25.56 6.33
N MET A 168 -2.14 25.17 6.34
CA MET A 168 -3.27 26.11 6.24
C MET A 168 -3.59 26.81 7.56
N LEU A 169 -3.30 26.16 8.69
CA LEU A 169 -3.46 26.72 10.04
C LEU A 169 -2.23 27.53 10.52
N GLY A 170 -1.14 27.51 9.74
CA GLY A 170 0.16 28.12 10.05
C GLY A 170 0.26 29.59 9.71
#